data_AF-A0A671FCR5-F1
#
_entry.id   AF-A0A671FCR5-F1
#
_cell.length_a   1.000
_cell.length_b   1.000
_cell.length_c   1.000
_cell.angle_alpha   90.00
_cell.angle_beta   90.00
_cell.angle_gamma   90.00
#
_symmetry.space_group_name_H-M   'P 1'
#
loop_
_entity.id
_entity.type
_entity.pdbx_description
1 polymer ?
#
loop_
_entity_poly.entity_id
_entity_poly.type
_entity_poly.pdbx_seq_one_letter_code
_entity_poly.pdbx_strand_id
1 'polypeptide(L)' 'MPGVTVQDMNQQNPVRALAAFLRKSGELQVPEWVAVVRLAMHKGLAPYDENCFYTPAASIAWHLYPWV' A
#
# COMPACT_ATOMS: atom_id res chain seq x y z
N MET A 1 0.39 21.61 -19.83
CA MET A 1 -0.03 20.20 -19.74
C MET A 1 -1.37 20.19 -19.04
N PRO A 2 -2.43 19.59 -19.61
CA PRO A 2 -3.69 19.44 -18.90
C PRO A 2 -3.46 18.65 -17.60
N GLY A 3 -4.23 18.95 -16.55
CA GLY A 3 -4.11 18.26 -15.27
C GLY A 3 -4.40 16.77 -15.44
N VAL A 4 -3.52 15.91 -14.93
CA VAL A 4 -3.73 14.46 -14.94
C VAL A 4 -4.61 14.12 -13.73
N THR A 5 -5.76 13.50 -13.96
CA THR A 5 -6.63 13.08 -12.87
C THR A 5 -6.26 11.68 -12.39
N VAL A 6 -6.77 11.32 -11.22
CA VAL A 6 -6.53 10.04 -10.56
C VAL A 6 -7.06 8.85 -11.39
N GLN A 7 -8.02 9.09 -12.29
CA GLN A 7 -8.60 8.10 -13.21
C GLN A 7 -7.71 7.84 -14.45
N ASP A 8 -6.89 8.80 -14.85
CA ASP A 8 -6.04 8.70 -16.04
C ASP A 8 -4.73 7.94 -15.76
N MET A 9 -4.47 7.59 -14.50
CA MET A 9 -3.23 6.96 -14.07
C MET A 9 -3.36 5.44 -14.02
N ASN A 10 -2.27 4.75 -14.35
CA ASN A 10 -2.17 3.32 -14.07
C ASN A 10 -2.38 3.07 -12.58
N GLN A 11 -3.20 2.07 -12.24
CA GLN A 11 -3.64 1.73 -10.88
C GLN A 11 -2.48 1.55 -9.88
N GLN A 12 -1.30 1.14 -10.34
CA GLN A 12 -0.12 0.96 -9.48
C GLN A 12 0.50 2.28 -9.00
N ASN A 13 0.37 3.36 -9.78
CA ASN A 13 0.96 4.66 -9.47
C ASN A 13 0.36 5.30 -8.21
N PRO A 14 -0.99 5.43 -8.06
CA PRO A 14 -1.58 5.99 -6.86
C PRO A 14 -1.33 5.10 -5.64
N VAL A 15 -1.35 3.76 -5.78
CA VAL A 15 -1.04 2.84 -4.68
C VAL A 15 0.39 3.05 -4.17
N ARG A 16 1.37 3.18 -5.05
CA ARG A 16 2.77 3.41 -4.67
C ARG A 16 2.97 4.80 -4.04
N ALA A 17 2.33 5.82 -4.59
CA ALA A 17 2.37 7.18 -4.05
C ALA A 17 1.72 7.25 -2.65
N LEU A 18 0.58 6.59 -2.47
CA LEU A 18 -0.15 6.51 -1.21
C LEU A 18 0.64 5.72 -0.15
N ALA A 19 1.26 4.61 -0.53
CA ALA A 19 2.13 3.85 0.39
C ALA A 19 3.32 4.70 0.87
N ALA A 20 3.95 5.46 -0.03
CA ALA A 20 5.03 6.38 0.33
C ALA A 20 4.55 7.54 1.21
N PHE A 21 3.33 8.03 0.99
CA PHE A 21 2.71 9.05 1.83
C PHE A 21 2.41 8.53 3.24
N LEU A 22 1.77 7.37 3.37
CA LEU A 22 1.46 6.73 4.65
C LEU A 22 2.72 6.46 5.49
N ARG A 23 3.79 6.02 4.84
CA ARG A 23 5.09 5.83 5.50
C ARG A 23 5.67 7.15 6.01
N LYS A 24 5.54 8.25 5.26
CA LYS A 24 6.06 9.57 5.66
C LYS A 24 5.22 10.23 6.76
N SER A 25 3.91 10.03 6.74
CA SER A 25 3.00 10.57 7.77
C SER A 25 3.26 9.90 9.13
N GLY A 26 3.54 8.59 9.15
CA GLY A 26 3.87 7.87 10.40
C GLY A 26 2.69 7.73 11.38
N GLU A 27 1.49 8.15 11.00
CA GLU A 27 0.29 8.06 11.85
C GLU A 27 -0.32 6.65 11.88
N LEU A 28 0.05 5.80 10.92
CA LEU A 28 -0.46 4.44 10.83
C LEU A 28 0.23 3.55 11.87
N GLN A 29 -0.54 3.05 12.84
CA GLN A 29 -0.07 2.08 13.84
C GLN A 29 0.32 0.77 13.15
N VAL A 30 1.62 0.50 13.09
CA VAL A 30 2.15 -0.74 12.50
C VAL A 30 2.23 -1.81 13.58
N PRO A 31 1.64 -3.00 13.37
CA PRO A 31 1.74 -4.10 14.32
C PRO A 31 3.18 -4.62 14.41
N GLU A 32 3.63 -4.99 15.61
CA GLU A 32 4.98 -5.53 15.85
C GLU A 32 5.26 -6.82 15.06
N TRP A 33 4.24 -7.67 14.90
CA TRP A 33 4.37 -8.98 14.25
C TRP A 33 4.50 -8.90 12.72
N VAL A 34 4.43 -7.71 12.11
CA VAL A 34 4.39 -7.55 10.65
C VAL A 34 5.64 -8.09 9.95
N ALA A 35 6.79 -8.06 10.63
CA ALA A 35 8.06 -8.58 10.14
C ALA A 35 8.21 -10.10 10.29
N VAL A 36 7.38 -10.73 11.13
CA VAL A 36 7.51 -12.15 11.51
C VAL A 36 6.52 -13.03 10.75
N VAL A 37 5.35 -12.48 10.39
CA VAL A 37 4.25 -13.25 9.83
C VAL A 37 4.30 -13.30 8.31
N ARG A 38 3.99 -14.48 7.76
CA ARG A 38 3.79 -14.67 6.31
C ARG A 38 2.47 -14.05 5.90
N LEU A 39 2.46 -13.26 4.82
CA LEU A 39 1.26 -12.55 4.35
C LEU A 39 0.10 -13.50 3.94
N ALA A 40 0.42 -14.72 3.53
CA ALA A 40 -0.58 -15.75 3.21
C ALA A 40 0.01 -17.15 3.32
N MET A 41 -0.85 -18.16 3.49
CA MET A 41 -0.44 -19.58 3.60
C MET A 41 0.34 -20.07 2.37
N HIS A 42 0.07 -19.53 1.19
CA HIS A 42 0.76 -19.90 -0.06
C HIS A 42 2.12 -19.20 -0.23
N LYS A 43 2.45 -18.16 0.54
CA LYS A 43 3.73 -17.44 0.40
C LYS A 43 4.76 -18.03 1.33
N GLY A 44 5.75 -18.78 0.84
CA GLY A 44 6.68 -19.57 1.67
C GLY A 44 7.52 -18.79 2.69
N LEU A 45 7.80 -17.50 2.43
CA LEU A 45 8.69 -16.66 3.23
C LEU A 45 7.96 -15.39 3.68
N ALA A 46 8.47 -14.76 4.75
CA ALA A 46 8.02 -13.45 5.18
C ALA A 46 8.34 -12.38 4.11
N PRO A 47 7.60 -11.26 4.07
CA PRO A 47 7.90 -10.17 3.14
C PRO A 47 9.31 -9.62 3.35
N TYR A 48 10.07 -9.46 2.28
CA TYR A 48 11.43 -8.88 2.31
C TYR A 48 11.45 -7.34 2.39
N ASP A 49 10.34 -6.69 2.03
CA ASP A 49 10.26 -5.24 1.91
C ASP A 49 9.77 -4.60 3.22
N GLU A 50 10.43 -3.53 3.67
CA GLU A 50 10.04 -2.78 4.86
C GLU A 50 8.69 -2.05 4.69
N ASN A 51 8.23 -1.82 3.45
CA ASN A 51 6.91 -1.27 3.15
C ASN A 51 5.84 -2.35 2.96
N CYS A 52 6.10 -3.58 3.45
CA CYS A 52 5.16 -4.70 3.39
C CYS A 52 3.81 -4.41 4.04
N PHE A 53 3.75 -3.46 4.98
CA PHE A 53 2.52 -3.04 5.63
C PHE A 53 1.82 -1.88 4.89
N TYR A 54 2.60 -0.89 4.43
CA TYR A 54 2.05 0.30 3.80
C TYR A 54 1.49 0.03 2.39
N THR A 55 2.08 -0.92 1.66
CA THR A 55 1.62 -1.24 0.29
C THR A 55 0.24 -1.91 0.27
N PRO A 56 -0.04 -2.95 1.08
CA PRO A 56 -1.39 -3.50 1.21
C PRO A 56 -2.39 -2.51 1.79
N ALA A 57 -1.99 -1.70 2.79
CA ALA A 57 -2.87 -0.68 3.37
C ALA A 57 -3.30 0.35 2.31
N ALA A 58 -2.35 0.83 1.49
CA ALA A 58 -2.64 1.71 0.36
C ALA A 58 -3.53 1.03 -0.69
N SER A 59 -3.29 -0.25 -0.98
CA SER A 59 -4.10 -1.01 -1.94
C SER A 59 -5.54 -1.20 -1.46
N ILE A 60 -5.77 -1.44 -0.17
CA ILE A 60 -7.11 -1.58 0.41
C ILE A 60 -7.82 -0.22 0.41
N ALA A 61 -7.14 0.84 0.84
CA ALA A 61 -7.70 2.19 0.80
C ALA A 61 -8.10 2.61 -0.62
N TRP A 62 -7.30 2.22 -1.61
CA TRP A 62 -7.61 2.43 -3.02
C TRP A 62 -8.81 1.61 -3.50
N HIS A 63 -8.92 0.34 -3.09
CA HIS A 63 -10.05 -0.52 -3.45
C HIS A 63 -11.37 -0.09 -2.80
N LEU A 64 -11.31 0.59 -1.66
CA LEU A 64 -12.45 1.17 -0.97
C LEU A 64 -12.85 2.55 -1.54
N TYR A 65 -12.03 3.13 -2.41
CA TYR A 65 -12.33 4.41 -3.02
C TYR A 65 -13.51 4.25 -3.99
N PRO A 66 -14.59 5.04 -3.86
CA PRO A 66 -15.88 4.80 -4.53
C PRO A 66 -15.89 4.91 -6.06
N TRP A 67 -14.75 5.23 -6.68
CA TRP A 67 -14.60 5.43 -8.13
C TRP A 67 -13.55 4.51 -8.78
N VAL A 68 -13.13 3.45 -8.08
CA VAL A 68 -12.40 2.30 -8.64
C VAL A 68 -13.38 1.19 -8.99
#